data_AF-A0A6B2QYD4-F1
#
_entry.id   AF-A0A6B2QYD4-F1
#
_cell.length_a   1.000
_cell.length_b   1.000
_cell.length_c   1.000
_cell.angle_alpha   90.00
_cell.angle_beta   90.00
_cell.angle_gamma   90.00
#
_symmetry.space_group_name_H-M   'P 1'
#
loop_
_entity.id
_entity.type
_entity.pdbx_description
1 polymer ?
#
loop_
_entity_poly.entity_id
_entity_poly.type
_entity_poly.pdbx_seq_one_letter_code
_entity_poly.pdbx_strand_id
1 'polypeptide(L)'
;MSRYENEYDDDRYERDDDRYERDDDRYEVHDNDDRYESHYYVVQAPTPTSPPVVYHIDDDADGQAFRLYMAALDRTPDSSGLANWMSVIRSGVELDDVASGFVNSVEFQQKYGALDNGEYVNQLYHNVLDRDADDAGYANWVGHLESGQTREFVLVGFSESAENQMQAAALVNGTDYQAWVG
;
A
#
# COMPACT_ATOMS: atom_id res chain seq x y z
N MET A 1 -54.93 16.69 5.39
CA MET A 1 -54.66 15.52 4.54
C MET A 1 -54.08 16.03 3.23
N SER A 2 -52.76 16.16 3.14
CA SER A 2 -52.09 16.50 1.87
C SER A 2 -51.95 15.25 1.01
N ARG A 3 -52.04 15.45 -0.32
CA ARG A 3 -51.83 14.41 -1.33
C ARG A 3 -50.37 14.45 -1.77
N TYR A 4 -49.77 13.28 -1.96
CA TYR A 4 -48.44 13.11 -2.53
C TYR A 4 -48.42 13.56 -4.00
N GLU A 5 -47.46 14.40 -4.34
CA GLU A 5 -46.76 14.36 -5.63
C GLU A 5 -45.25 14.30 -5.33
N ASN A 6 -44.49 13.70 -6.23
CA ASN A 6 -43.17 13.14 -5.97
C ASN A 6 -42.14 13.86 -6.87
N GLU A 7 -41.44 14.85 -6.31
CA GLU A 7 -40.35 15.54 -7.00
C GLU A 7 -39.01 14.88 -6.65
N TYR A 8 -38.31 14.42 -7.69
CA TYR A 8 -36.92 14.03 -7.63
C TYR A 8 -36.08 15.31 -7.65
N ASP A 9 -35.65 15.79 -6.48
CA ASP A 9 -34.53 16.72 -6.40
C ASP A 9 -33.23 15.93 -6.59
N ASP A 10 -32.82 15.88 -7.86
CA ASP A 10 -31.48 15.50 -8.33
C ASP A 10 -30.54 16.66 -8.03
N ASP A 11 -30.03 16.71 -6.79
CA ASP A 11 -29.00 17.67 -6.36
C ASP A 11 -27.71 17.42 -7.17
N ARG A 12 -27.60 18.14 -8.29
CA ARG A 12 -26.46 18.07 -9.20
C ARG A 12 -25.17 18.38 -8.48
N TYR A 13 -24.16 17.57 -8.76
CA TYR A 13 -22.77 17.88 -8.49
C TYR A 13 -22.33 19.10 -9.31
N GLU A 14 -22.50 20.29 -8.78
CA GLU A 14 -21.76 21.49 -9.18
C GLU A 14 -20.46 21.54 -8.36
N ARG A 15 -19.39 20.96 -8.92
CA ARG A 15 -18.01 21.38 -8.63
C ARG A 15 -17.46 22.04 -9.87
N ASP A 16 -16.95 23.26 -9.69
CA ASP A 16 -16.53 24.13 -10.77
C ASP A 16 -15.21 23.68 -11.43
N ASP A 17 -15.19 23.79 -12.77
CA ASP A 17 -14.01 24.05 -13.60
C ASP A 17 -12.81 23.05 -13.62
N ASP A 18 -13.08 21.74 -13.73
CA ASP A 18 -12.11 20.80 -14.32
C ASP A 18 -12.00 21.03 -15.85
N ARG A 19 -11.12 21.95 -16.24
CA ARG A 19 -10.89 22.31 -17.64
C ARG A 19 -9.85 21.41 -18.32
N TYR A 20 -10.32 20.36 -18.98
CA TYR A 20 -9.49 19.47 -19.83
C TYR A 20 -8.98 20.20 -21.08
N GLU A 21 -7.88 20.94 -20.97
CA GLU A 21 -7.13 21.43 -22.13
C GLU A 21 -6.11 20.38 -22.60
N ARG A 22 -6.24 19.95 -23.86
CA ARG A 22 -5.24 19.13 -24.55
C ARG A 22 -4.17 20.05 -25.14
N ASP A 23 -2.98 20.04 -24.56
CA ASP A 23 -1.75 20.44 -25.23
C ASP A 23 -0.60 19.50 -24.80
N ASP A 24 0.04 18.88 -25.79
CA ASP A 24 1.29 18.10 -25.78
C ASP A 24 1.66 17.25 -24.53
N ASP A 25 1.21 15.97 -24.53
CA ASP A 25 1.86 14.76 -23.98
C ASP A 25 2.55 14.85 -22.59
N ARG A 26 2.07 15.73 -21.70
CA ARG A 26 2.67 15.97 -20.38
C ARG A 26 1.59 16.04 -19.30
N TYR A 27 1.45 14.95 -18.55
CA TYR A 27 0.61 14.91 -17.35
C TYR A 27 1.34 15.59 -16.18
N GLU A 28 1.24 16.91 -16.07
CA GLU A 28 1.60 17.64 -14.84
C GLU A 28 0.34 17.83 -13.97
N VAL A 29 0.25 17.08 -12.87
CA VAL A 29 -0.68 17.36 -11.79
C VAL A 29 -0.10 18.55 -11.00
N HIS A 30 -0.62 19.75 -11.24
CA HIS A 30 -0.31 20.93 -10.44
C HIS A 30 -1.40 21.16 -9.39
N ASP A 31 -1.30 20.44 -8.26
CA ASP A 31 -2.01 20.83 -7.05
C ASP A 31 -1.39 22.14 -6.50
N ASN A 32 -2.20 23.19 -6.36
CA ASN A 32 -1.77 24.52 -5.91
C ASN A 32 -1.52 24.62 -4.38
N ASP A 33 -1.14 23.52 -3.72
CA ASP A 33 -0.70 23.51 -2.31
C ASP A 33 0.58 22.65 -2.21
N ASP A 34 1.74 23.32 -2.20
CA ASP A 34 3.11 22.77 -2.20
C ASP A 34 3.45 21.96 -0.92
N ARG A 35 2.64 20.98 -0.53
CA ARG A 35 2.84 20.18 0.69
C ARG A 35 2.55 18.69 0.61
N TYR A 36 1.95 18.20 -0.47
CA TYR A 36 1.77 16.76 -0.71
C TYR A 36 2.03 16.45 -2.19
N GLU A 37 3.26 16.02 -2.49
CA GLU A 37 3.57 15.35 -3.74
C GLU A 37 2.88 13.98 -3.69
N SER A 38 1.82 13.79 -4.47
CA SER A 38 0.96 12.61 -4.41
C SER A 38 1.55 11.46 -5.22
N HIS A 39 1.95 10.39 -4.55
CA HIS A 39 2.58 9.22 -5.16
C HIS A 39 1.52 8.17 -5.53
N TYR A 40 1.52 7.76 -6.80
CA TYR A 40 0.41 7.05 -7.42
C TYR A 40 0.80 5.68 -7.96
N TYR A 41 0.17 4.60 -7.49
CA TYR A 41 0.40 3.25 -8.04
C TYR A 41 -0.67 2.84 -9.04
N VAL A 42 -0.28 2.62 -10.30
CA VAL A 42 -1.16 2.20 -11.38
C VAL A 42 -1.24 0.67 -11.45
N VAL A 43 -2.33 0.09 -10.92
CA VAL A 43 -2.56 -1.38 -10.99
C VAL A 43 -3.12 -1.86 -12.32
N GLN A 44 -3.57 -0.94 -13.18
CA GLN A 44 -4.10 -1.27 -14.50
C GLN A 44 -3.90 -0.12 -15.48
N ALA A 45 -3.31 -0.45 -16.64
CA ALA A 45 -3.10 0.52 -17.72
C ALA A 45 -4.42 1.16 -18.17
N PRO A 46 -4.44 2.48 -18.47
CA PRO A 46 -5.63 3.17 -18.92
C PRO A 46 -6.17 2.55 -20.21
N THR A 47 -7.51 2.48 -20.32
CA THR A 47 -8.17 2.10 -21.57
C THR A 47 -8.98 3.29 -22.10
N PRO A 48 -9.37 3.33 -23.39
CA PRO A 48 -10.17 4.43 -23.92
C PRO A 48 -11.53 4.65 -23.22
N THR A 49 -11.96 3.71 -22.37
CA THR A 49 -13.25 3.69 -21.67
C THR A 49 -13.14 3.51 -20.16
N SER A 50 -11.93 3.46 -19.58
CA SER A 50 -11.72 3.39 -18.14
C SER A 50 -10.52 4.24 -17.74
N PRO A 51 -10.66 5.15 -16.75
CA PRO A 51 -9.51 5.80 -16.14
C PRO A 51 -8.56 4.75 -15.53
N PRO A 52 -7.28 5.09 -15.33
CA PRO A 52 -6.37 4.24 -14.58
C PRO A 52 -6.89 4.06 -13.15
N VAL A 53 -6.74 2.86 -12.59
CA VAL A 53 -6.94 2.64 -11.16
C VAL A 53 -5.67 3.07 -10.45
N VAL A 54 -5.80 4.15 -9.68
CA VAL A 54 -4.72 4.88 -9.04
C VAL A 54 -4.93 4.82 -7.53
N TYR A 55 -3.86 4.47 -6.79
CA TYR A 55 -3.85 4.45 -5.32
C TYR A 55 -2.76 5.38 -4.79
N HIS A 56 -3.07 6.10 -3.71
CA HIS A 56 -2.11 6.69 -2.76
C HIS A 56 -2.45 6.19 -1.35
N ILE A 57 -1.61 5.58 -0.51
CA ILE A 57 -0.15 5.24 -0.46
C ILE A 57 0.66 6.10 0.50
N ASP A 58 0.69 7.40 0.28
CA ASP A 58 1.42 8.31 1.17
C ASP A 58 0.76 8.41 2.55
N ASP A 59 -0.55 8.21 2.60
CA ASP A 59 -1.31 8.04 3.83
C ASP A 59 -2.39 6.94 3.64
N ASP A 60 -3.19 6.73 4.70
CA ASP A 60 -4.35 5.85 4.76
C ASP A 60 -4.07 4.32 4.71
N ALA A 61 -5.17 3.57 4.78
CA ALA A 61 -5.28 2.13 4.63
C ALA A 61 -4.63 1.56 3.35
N ASP A 62 -4.47 2.39 2.31
CA ASP A 62 -4.00 1.98 1.00
C ASP A 62 -2.49 1.78 0.97
N GLY A 63 -1.74 2.72 1.57
CA GLY A 63 -0.30 2.56 1.78
C GLY A 63 0.02 1.42 2.73
N GLN A 64 -0.77 1.28 3.79
CA GLN A 64 -0.64 0.18 4.75
C GLN A 64 -0.88 -1.17 4.08
N ALA A 65 -1.94 -1.33 3.29
CA ALA A 65 -2.21 -2.56 2.53
C ALA A 65 -1.05 -2.91 1.58
N PHE A 66 -0.52 -1.92 0.85
CA PHE A 66 0.56 -2.11 -0.10
C PHE A 66 1.87 -2.51 0.59
N ARG A 67 2.30 -1.75 1.60
CA ARG A 67 3.53 -1.99 2.37
C ARG A 67 3.49 -3.33 3.08
N LEU A 68 2.38 -3.65 3.75
CA LEU A 68 2.22 -4.91 4.47
C LEU A 68 2.22 -6.12 3.52
N TYR A 69 1.57 -6.00 2.35
CA TYR A 69 1.59 -7.06 1.34
C TYR A 69 3.02 -7.30 0.83
N MET A 70 3.75 -6.24 0.43
CA MET A 70 5.14 -6.39 -0.04
C MET A 70 6.05 -6.94 1.07
N ALA A 71 5.94 -6.44 2.30
CA ALA A 71 6.74 -6.94 3.42
C ALA A 71 6.44 -8.42 3.72
N ALA A 72 5.16 -8.82 3.62
CA ALA A 72 4.72 -10.17 3.90
C ALA A 72 5.12 -11.18 2.84
N LEU A 73 5.04 -10.82 1.55
CA LEU A 73 5.13 -11.78 0.46
C LEU A 73 6.33 -11.55 -0.46
N ASP A 74 7.03 -10.41 -0.34
CA ASP A 74 8.24 -10.07 -1.08
C ASP A 74 8.06 -10.31 -2.58
N ARG A 75 7.07 -9.57 -3.08
CA ARG A 75 6.69 -9.38 -4.47
C ARG A 75 5.70 -8.23 -4.58
N THR A 76 5.54 -7.72 -5.79
CA THR A 76 4.46 -6.79 -6.14
C THR A 76 3.08 -7.38 -5.77
N PRO A 77 2.20 -6.59 -5.12
CA PRO A 77 0.84 -7.01 -4.83
C PRO A 77 0.01 -7.23 -6.11
N ASP A 78 -0.84 -8.25 -6.12
CA ASP A 78 -1.83 -8.40 -7.19
C ASP A 78 -3.01 -7.45 -6.93
N SER A 79 -3.65 -6.96 -8.00
CA SER A 79 -4.70 -5.93 -7.87
C SER A 79 -5.93 -6.40 -7.09
N SER A 80 -6.29 -7.69 -7.15
CA SER A 80 -7.44 -8.21 -6.42
C SER A 80 -7.13 -8.42 -4.94
N GLY A 81 -5.96 -8.97 -4.62
CA GLY A 81 -5.49 -9.15 -3.25
C GLY A 81 -5.29 -7.81 -2.55
N LEU A 82 -4.65 -6.85 -3.22
CA LEU A 82 -4.44 -5.50 -2.69
C LEU A 82 -5.78 -4.80 -2.39
N ALA A 83 -6.73 -4.80 -3.33
CA ALA A 83 -8.05 -4.20 -3.14
C ALA A 83 -8.85 -4.86 -1.99
N ASN A 84 -8.70 -6.17 -1.78
CA ASN A 84 -9.30 -6.86 -0.64
C ASN A 84 -8.72 -6.37 0.69
N TRP A 85 -7.39 -6.27 0.82
CA TRP A 85 -6.74 -5.82 2.05
C TRP A 85 -7.00 -4.34 2.34
N MET A 86 -7.02 -3.48 1.32
CA MET A 86 -7.48 -2.10 1.43
C MET A 86 -8.89 -2.03 2.02
N SER A 87 -9.83 -2.82 1.50
CA SER A 87 -11.22 -2.89 2.00
C SER A 87 -11.28 -3.31 3.48
N VAL A 88 -10.45 -4.29 3.88
CA VAL A 88 -10.35 -4.74 5.28
C VAL A 88 -9.85 -3.64 6.20
N ILE A 89 -8.73 -2.99 5.87
CA ILE A 89 -8.16 -1.92 6.72
C ILE A 89 -9.11 -0.70 6.76
N ARG A 90 -9.69 -0.28 5.62
CA ARG A 90 -10.71 0.79 5.54
C ARG A 90 -11.97 0.49 6.37
N SER A 91 -12.23 -0.78 6.71
CA SER A 91 -13.34 -1.16 7.60
C SER A 91 -13.01 -1.01 9.10
N GLY A 92 -11.77 -0.62 9.44
CA GLY A 92 -11.30 -0.39 10.81
C GLY A 92 -10.69 -1.63 11.47
N VAL A 93 -10.17 -2.59 10.69
CA VAL A 93 -9.41 -3.73 11.22
C VAL A 93 -7.96 -3.31 11.45
N GLU A 94 -7.42 -3.62 12.63
CA GLU A 94 -6.05 -3.29 13.04
C GLU A 94 -5.01 -4.03 12.19
N LEU A 95 -3.83 -3.43 11.99
CA LEU A 95 -2.79 -4.01 11.12
C LEU A 95 -2.25 -5.35 11.61
N ASP A 96 -2.22 -5.60 12.91
CA ASP A 96 -1.80 -6.91 13.46
C ASP A 96 -2.78 -8.04 13.05
N ASP A 97 -4.09 -7.75 13.02
CA ASP A 97 -5.11 -8.72 12.57
C ASP A 97 -5.04 -8.94 11.04
N VAL A 98 -4.69 -7.90 10.27
CA VAL A 98 -4.43 -8.03 8.83
C VAL A 98 -3.14 -8.80 8.56
N ALA A 99 -2.08 -8.54 9.32
CA ALA A 99 -0.81 -9.25 9.26
C ALA A 99 -1.00 -10.73 9.59
N SER A 100 -1.87 -11.09 10.54
CA SER A 100 -2.27 -12.48 10.80
C SER A 100 -2.83 -13.19 9.56
N GLY A 101 -3.60 -12.48 8.73
CA GLY A 101 -4.09 -12.99 7.45
C GLY A 101 -2.96 -13.35 6.47
N PHE A 102 -1.89 -12.54 6.43
CA PHE A 102 -0.68 -12.84 5.66
C PHE A 102 0.16 -13.95 6.29
N VAL A 103 0.46 -13.88 7.59
CA VAL A 103 1.31 -14.84 8.30
C VAL A 103 0.73 -16.25 8.23
N ASN A 104 -0.60 -16.41 8.29
CA ASN A 104 -1.27 -17.70 8.14
C ASN A 104 -1.48 -18.15 6.68
N SER A 105 -1.05 -17.36 5.70
CA SER A 105 -1.16 -17.72 4.28
C SER A 105 -0.15 -18.82 3.89
N VAL A 106 -0.51 -19.63 2.88
CA VAL A 106 0.36 -20.70 2.35
C VAL A 106 1.67 -20.14 1.81
N GLU A 107 1.64 -18.98 1.17
CA GLU A 107 2.82 -18.34 0.57
C GLU A 107 3.80 -17.84 1.64
N PHE A 108 3.30 -17.18 2.69
CA PHE A 108 4.12 -16.77 3.84
C PHE A 108 4.70 -17.99 4.58
N GLN A 109 3.90 -19.02 4.81
CA GLN A 109 4.36 -20.25 5.49
C GLN A 109 5.41 -21.00 4.67
N GLN A 110 5.35 -20.96 3.33
CA GLN A 110 6.41 -21.49 2.47
C GLN A 110 7.70 -20.66 2.53
N LYS A 111 7.61 -19.33 2.64
CA LYS A 111 8.77 -18.43 2.66
C LYS A 111 9.45 -18.34 4.04
N TYR A 112 8.67 -18.30 5.13
CA TYR A 112 9.18 -18.03 6.49
C TYR A 112 8.82 -19.08 7.56
N GLY A 113 7.86 -19.98 7.29
CA GLY A 113 7.27 -20.85 8.33
C GLY A 113 8.22 -21.87 8.95
N ALA A 114 9.32 -22.19 8.27
CA ALA A 114 10.36 -23.09 8.76
C ALA A 114 11.57 -22.39 9.41
N LEU A 115 11.65 -21.06 9.31
CA LEU A 115 12.76 -20.26 9.85
C LEU A 115 12.65 -20.13 11.37
N ASP A 116 13.77 -20.01 12.08
CA ASP A 116 13.78 -19.54 13.47
C ASP A 116 13.55 -18.01 13.58
N ASN A 117 13.59 -17.45 14.79
CA ASN A 117 13.36 -16.03 15.02
C ASN A 117 14.45 -15.12 14.43
N GLY A 118 15.72 -15.55 14.46
CA GLY A 118 16.84 -14.81 13.90
C GLY A 118 16.88 -14.89 12.37
N GLU A 119 16.67 -16.09 11.83
CA GLU A 119 16.52 -16.32 10.40
C GLU A 119 15.33 -15.51 9.83
N TYR A 120 14.20 -15.47 10.53
CA TYR A 120 13.03 -14.68 10.13
C TYR A 120 13.34 -13.17 10.08
N VAL A 121 13.97 -12.62 11.12
CA VAL A 121 14.34 -11.19 11.16
C VAL A 121 15.34 -10.83 10.05
N ASN A 122 16.37 -11.65 9.82
CA ASN A 122 17.31 -11.44 8.72
C ASN A 122 16.62 -11.50 7.35
N GLN A 123 15.71 -12.46 7.14
CA GLN A 123 14.96 -12.56 5.90
C GLN A 123 14.07 -11.33 5.67
N LEU A 124 13.46 -10.75 6.71
CA LEU A 124 12.73 -9.47 6.59
C LEU A 124 13.65 -8.29 6.24
N TYR A 125 14.85 -8.20 6.82
CA TYR A 125 15.81 -7.14 6.44
C TYR A 125 16.16 -7.19 4.95
N HIS A 126 16.43 -8.37 4.40
CA HIS A 126 16.67 -8.53 2.96
C HIS A 126 15.43 -8.23 2.12
N ASN A 127 14.28 -8.78 2.49
CA ASN A 127 13.08 -8.78 1.67
C ASN A 127 12.30 -7.46 1.70
N VAL A 128 12.39 -6.71 2.80
CA VAL A 128 11.61 -5.48 3.02
C VAL A 128 12.48 -4.23 2.90
N LEU A 129 13.78 -4.33 3.21
CA LEU A 129 14.67 -3.17 3.26
C LEU A 129 15.87 -3.26 2.30
N ASP A 130 16.01 -4.35 1.52
CA ASP A 130 17.12 -4.62 0.58
C ASP A 130 18.53 -4.47 1.20
N ARG A 131 18.68 -4.86 2.46
CA ARG A 131 19.96 -4.76 3.18
C ARG A 131 20.16 -5.83 4.25
N ASP A 132 21.40 -5.94 4.72
CA ASP A 132 21.70 -6.68 5.96
C ASP A 132 21.12 -5.96 7.19
N ALA A 133 20.79 -6.75 8.20
CA ALA A 133 20.48 -6.25 9.53
C ALA A 133 21.73 -5.66 10.19
N ASP A 134 21.60 -4.49 10.83
CA ASP A 134 22.61 -4.00 11.76
C ASP A 134 22.46 -4.69 13.13
N ASP A 135 23.56 -4.82 13.89
CA ASP A 135 23.59 -5.54 15.17
C ASP A 135 22.50 -5.08 16.16
N ALA A 136 22.18 -3.79 16.18
CA ALA A 136 21.21 -3.21 17.10
C ALA A 136 19.76 -3.48 16.66
N GLY A 137 19.45 -3.28 15.38
CA GLY A 137 18.16 -3.60 14.79
C GLY A 137 17.83 -5.09 14.87
N TYR A 138 18.79 -5.95 14.52
CA TYR A 138 18.66 -7.41 14.68
C TYR A 138 18.35 -7.81 16.13
N ALA A 139 19.18 -7.34 17.08
CA ALA A 139 19.00 -7.68 18.49
C ALA A 139 17.67 -7.17 19.06
N ASN A 140 17.17 -6.02 18.59
CA ASN A 140 15.88 -5.48 18.99
C ASN A 140 14.71 -6.38 18.54
N TRP A 141 14.63 -6.70 17.24
CA TRP A 141 13.52 -7.50 16.70
C TRP A 141 13.54 -8.95 17.20
N VAL A 142 14.71 -9.57 17.29
CA VAL A 142 14.85 -10.91 17.88
C VAL A 142 14.48 -10.85 19.37
N GLY A 143 14.93 -9.84 20.11
CA GLY A 143 14.56 -9.63 21.51
C GLY A 143 13.05 -9.52 21.74
N HIS A 144 12.32 -8.85 20.84
CA HIS A 144 10.86 -8.84 20.86
C HIS A 144 10.26 -10.24 20.71
N LEU A 145 10.68 -11.03 19.70
CA LEU A 145 10.21 -12.41 19.50
C LEU A 145 10.53 -13.33 20.70
N GLU A 146 11.76 -13.26 21.23
CA GLU A 146 12.18 -14.03 22.41
C GLU A 146 11.43 -13.62 23.69
N SER A 147 10.93 -12.38 23.77
CA SER A 147 10.05 -11.92 24.86
C SER A 147 8.57 -12.33 24.71
N GLY A 148 8.22 -13.02 23.61
CA GLY A 148 6.87 -13.51 23.34
C GLY A 148 6.01 -12.60 22.46
N GLN A 149 6.60 -11.64 21.75
CA GLN A 149 5.89 -10.96 20.65
C GLN A 149 5.67 -11.89 19.46
N THR A 150 4.67 -11.58 18.64
CA THR A 150 4.28 -12.39 17.49
C THR A 150 5.09 -12.04 16.24
N ARG A 151 4.96 -12.85 15.18
CA ARG A 151 5.59 -12.53 13.88
C ARG A 151 4.84 -11.42 13.16
N GLU A 152 3.52 -11.37 13.35
CA GLU A 152 2.63 -10.30 12.93
C GLU A 152 3.13 -8.93 13.43
N PHE A 153 3.44 -8.81 14.73
CA PHE A 153 3.97 -7.58 15.33
C PHE A 153 5.28 -7.12 14.66
N VAL A 154 6.21 -8.06 14.41
CA VAL A 154 7.48 -7.75 13.73
C VAL A 154 7.23 -7.37 12.28
N LEU A 155 6.36 -8.10 11.57
CA LEU A 155 6.01 -7.83 10.17
C LEU A 155 5.41 -6.44 9.99
N VAL A 156 4.47 -6.02 10.86
CA VAL A 156 3.91 -4.66 10.87
C VAL A 156 5.00 -3.63 11.21
N GLY A 157 5.88 -3.94 12.17
CA GLY A 157 7.02 -3.09 12.52
C GLY A 157 8.01 -2.85 11.36
N PHE A 158 8.21 -3.83 10.49
CA PHE A 158 8.97 -3.68 9.25
C PHE A 158 8.18 -2.94 8.17
N SER A 159 6.91 -3.29 7.95
CA SER A 159 6.10 -2.68 6.88
C SER A 159 5.89 -1.19 7.10
N GLU A 160 5.66 -0.78 8.35
CA GLU A 160 5.45 0.62 8.73
C GLU A 160 6.74 1.33 9.18
N SER A 161 7.90 0.71 8.98
CA SER A 161 9.18 1.40 9.17
C SER A 161 9.34 2.56 8.18
N ALA A 162 9.91 3.68 8.63
CA ALA A 162 10.14 4.86 7.77
C ALA A 162 11.01 4.52 6.54
N GLU A 163 11.90 3.54 6.67
CA GLU A 163 12.73 3.05 5.57
C GLU A 163 11.89 2.33 4.50
N ASN A 164 11.00 1.40 4.89
CA ASN A 164 10.09 0.74 3.95
C ASN A 164 9.05 1.72 3.35
N GLN A 165 8.59 2.72 4.11
CA GLN A 165 7.73 3.78 3.57
C GLN A 165 8.42 4.54 2.43
N MET A 166 9.70 4.93 2.61
CA MET A 166 10.48 5.58 1.54
C MET A 166 10.74 4.64 0.35
N GLN A 167 11.02 3.36 0.57
CA GLN A 167 11.22 2.39 -0.51
C GLN A 167 9.92 2.13 -1.30
N ALA A 168 8.78 2.02 -0.63
CA ALA A 168 7.47 1.87 -1.27
C ALA A 168 7.12 3.09 -2.14
N ALA A 169 7.29 4.32 -1.63
CA ALA A 169 7.07 5.53 -2.43
C ALA A 169 8.01 5.60 -3.65
N ALA A 170 9.29 5.22 -3.50
CA ALA A 170 10.25 5.19 -4.60
C ALA A 170 9.89 4.15 -5.69
N LEU A 171 9.39 2.97 -5.30
CA LEU A 171 8.93 1.94 -6.26
C LEU A 171 7.74 2.44 -7.08
N VAL A 172 6.79 3.09 -6.42
CA VAL A 172 5.58 3.66 -7.02
C VAL A 172 5.95 4.71 -8.08
N ASN A 173 6.78 5.69 -7.70
CA ASN A 173 7.29 6.73 -8.61
C ASN A 173 8.14 6.15 -9.76
N GLY A 174 8.87 5.04 -9.51
CA GLY A 174 9.67 4.35 -10.52
C GLY A 174 8.83 3.57 -11.55
N THR A 175 7.70 3.00 -11.14
CA THR A 175 6.84 2.21 -12.03
C THR A 175 6.10 3.04 -13.08
N ASP A 176 5.68 4.27 -12.74
CA ASP A 176 5.08 5.18 -13.72
C ASP A 176 6.08 5.62 -14.82
N TYR A 177 7.36 5.77 -14.46
CA TYR A 177 8.37 6.34 -15.38
C TYR A 177 8.96 5.34 -16.40
N GLN A 178 8.86 4.02 -16.18
CA GLN A 178 9.41 3.02 -17.12
C GLN A 178 8.35 2.34 -17.99
N ALA A 179 7.07 2.35 -17.58
CA ALA A 179 5.99 1.75 -18.35
C ALA A 179 5.51 2.61 -19.55
N TRP A 180 5.97 3.87 -19.66
CA TRP A 180 5.46 4.86 -20.63
C TRP A 180 6.52 5.50 -21.56
N VAL A 181 7.72 4.91 -21.64
CA VAL A 181 8.78 5.34 -22.59
C VAL A 181 9.40 4.17 -23.38
N GLY A 182 8.62 3.10 -23.59
CA GLY A 182 8.97 1.93 -24.41
C GLY A 182 8.08 1.79 -25.64
#